data_AF-A0A3B8VAB4-F1
#
_entry.id   AF-A0A3B8VAB4-F1
#
_cell.length_a   1.000
_cell.length_b   1.000
_cell.length_c   1.000
_cell.angle_alpha   90.00
_cell.angle_beta   90.00
_cell.angle_gamma   90.00
#
_symmetry.space_group_name_H-M   'P 1'
#
loop_
_entity.id
_entity.type
_entity.pdbx_description
1 polymer ?
#
loop_
_entity_poly.entity_id
_entity_poly.type
_entity_poly.pdbx_seq_one_letter_code
_entity_poly.pdbx_strand_id
1 'polypeptide(L)'
;MVKIYVKNADGQKVYVEVTEAQASAYREEKQKEWRSEWNEKYHTVSFDEMVEAGYDLADADSDIDRIFEEKDEIKRRKSMLKTLKKAL
;
A
#
# COMPACT_ATOMS: atom_id res chain seq x y z
N MET A 1 -9.19 25.29 -15.11
CA MET A 1 -7.79 25.41 -14.63
C MET A 1 -7.71 24.82 -13.24
N VAL A 2 -6.61 24.13 -12.91
CA VAL A 2 -6.43 23.36 -11.68
C VAL A 2 -5.16 23.80 -10.98
N LYS A 3 -5.16 23.80 -9.64
CA LYS A 3 -3.96 24.08 -8.84
C LYS A 3 -3.17 22.81 -8.59
N ILE A 4 -1.90 22.82 -8.98
CA ILE A 4 -0.92 21.82 -8.56
C ILE A 4 0.05 22.45 -7.57
N TYR A 5 0.68 21.64 -6.71
CA TYR A 5 1.77 22.11 -5.86
C TYR A 5 3.10 21.53 -6.35
N VAL A 6 4.13 22.36 -6.29
CA VAL A 6 5.52 22.00 -6.59
C VAL A 6 6.38 22.44 -5.40
N LYS A 7 7.43 21.69 -5.08
CA LYS A 7 8.41 22.13 -4.07
C LYS A 7 9.44 23.03 -4.76
N ASN A 8 9.73 24.20 -4.18
CA ASN A 8 10.84 25.03 -4.63
C ASN A 8 12.19 24.43 -4.20
N ALA A 9 13.30 25.10 -4.54
CA ALA A 9 14.66 24.67 -4.17
C ALA A 9 14.85 24.53 -2.65
N ASP A 10 14.11 25.33 -1.86
CA ASP A 10 14.12 25.29 -0.40
C ASP A 10 13.15 24.23 0.19
N GLY A 11 12.51 23.43 -0.66
CA GLY A 11 11.54 22.39 -0.26
C GLY A 11 10.15 22.90 0.13
N GLN A 12 9.88 24.19 0.00
CA GLN A 12 8.61 24.84 0.31
C GLN A 12 7.57 24.58 -0.77
N LYS A 13 6.30 24.41 -0.38
CA LYS A 13 5.19 24.17 -1.31
C LYS A 13 4.75 25.47 -1.98
N VAL A 14 4.85 25.52 -3.30
CA VAL A 14 4.34 26.60 -4.15
C VAL A 14 3.18 26.07 -4.98
N TYR A 15 2.08 26.82 -5.03
CA TYR A 15 0.89 26.46 -5.81
C TYR A 15 0.89 27.18 -7.15
N VAL A 16 0.69 26.42 -8.23
CA VAL A 16 0.67 26.94 -9.60
C VAL A 16 -0.65 26.54 -10.25
N GLU A 17 -1.34 27.51 -10.87
CA GLU A 17 -2.52 27.25 -11.68
C GLU A 17 -2.10 26.81 -13.09
N VAL A 18 -2.57 25.64 -13.49
CA VAL A 18 -2.25 25.02 -14.77
C VAL A 18 -3.54 24.53 -15.43
N THR A 19 -3.45 24.18 -16.72
CA THR A 19 -4.54 23.50 -17.41
C THR A 19 -4.69 22.06 -16.91
N GLU A 20 -5.87 21.45 -17.12
CA GLU A 20 -6.12 20.06 -16.73
C GLU A 20 -5.18 19.08 -17.44
N ALA A 21 -4.91 19.32 -18.72
CA ALA A 21 -3.97 18.51 -19.50
C ALA A 21 -2.55 18.54 -18.91
N GLN A 22 -2.07 19.73 -18.53
CA GLN A 22 -0.77 19.90 -17.87
C GLN A 22 -0.73 19.23 -16.49
N ALA A 23 -1.82 19.32 -15.71
CA ALA A 23 -1.91 18.65 -14.42
C ALA A 23 -1.95 17.11 -14.55
N SER A 24 -2.53 16.58 -15.63
CA SER A 24 -2.52 15.13 -15.90
C SER A 24 -1.11 14.66 -16.24
N ALA A 25 -0.44 15.32 -17.19
CA ALA A 25 0.92 15.01 -17.60
C ALA A 25 1.91 15.08 -16.42
N TYR A 26 1.80 16.13 -15.59
CA TYR A 26 2.64 16.27 -14.39
C TYR A 26 2.45 15.14 -13.38
N ARG A 27 1.20 14.65 -13.20
CA ARG A 27 0.93 13.52 -12.29
C ARG A 27 1.46 12.20 -12.82
N GLU A 28 1.33 11.95 -14.11
CA GLU A 28 1.88 10.74 -14.73
C GLU A 28 3.41 10.69 -14.60
N GLU A 29 4.09 11.80 -14.83
CA GLU A 29 5.54 11.88 -14.71
C GLU A 29 6.00 11.67 -13.26
N LYS A 30 5.33 12.30 -12.29
CA LYS A 30 5.60 12.07 -10.86
C LYS A 30 5.36 10.62 -10.44
N GLN A 31 4.38 9.94 -11.02
CA GLN A 31 4.17 8.52 -10.77
C GLN A 31 5.23 7.64 -11.42
N LYS A 32 5.74 7.99 -12.60
CA LYS A 32 6.86 7.28 -13.23
C LYS A 32 8.15 7.43 -12.41
N GLU A 33 8.48 8.66 -12.00
CA GLU A 33 9.61 8.93 -11.09
C GLU A 33 9.47 8.10 -9.81
N TRP A 34 8.29 8.12 -9.17
CA TRP A 34 8.07 7.34 -7.96
C TRP A 34 8.20 5.83 -8.21
N ARG A 35 7.73 5.32 -9.34
CA ARG A 35 7.92 3.91 -9.71
C ARG A 35 9.40 3.57 -9.93
N SER A 36 10.18 4.45 -10.57
CA SER A 36 11.62 4.24 -10.77
C SER A 36 12.38 4.31 -9.45
N GLU A 37 12.15 5.35 -8.65
CA GLU A 37 12.79 5.53 -7.34
C GLU A 37 12.39 4.42 -6.37
N TRP A 38 11.14 3.97 -6.39
CA TRP A 38 10.69 2.84 -5.57
C TRP A 38 11.34 1.54 -6.04
N ASN A 39 11.41 1.33 -7.36
CA ASN A 39 12.10 0.18 -7.92
C ASN A 39 13.60 0.21 -7.60
N GLU A 40 14.27 1.36 -7.63
CA GLU A 40 15.70 1.47 -7.29
C GLU A 40 15.97 1.34 -5.79
N LYS A 41 15.10 1.90 -4.94
CA LYS A 41 15.28 1.94 -3.49
C LYS A 41 14.78 0.70 -2.76
N TYR A 42 13.80 0.01 -3.34
CA TYR A 42 13.16 -1.18 -2.79
C TYR A 42 13.19 -2.35 -3.78
N HIS A 43 14.11 -2.37 -4.76
CA HIS A 43 14.56 -3.64 -5.36
C HIS A 43 15.27 -4.46 -4.29
N THR A 44 14.51 -5.01 -3.36
CA THR A 44 14.80 -6.35 -2.89
C THR A 44 14.59 -7.22 -4.11
N VAL A 45 15.71 -7.67 -4.66
CA VAL A 45 15.89 -8.97 -5.30
C VAL A 45 14.58 -9.77 -5.31
N SER A 46 14.06 -10.05 -6.51
CA SER A 46 12.76 -10.69 -6.72
C SER A 46 12.63 -11.91 -5.80
N PHE A 47 11.40 -12.16 -5.35
CA PHE A 47 11.06 -13.32 -4.52
C PHE A 47 11.60 -14.64 -5.12
N ASP A 48 11.77 -14.71 -6.45
CA ASP A 48 12.40 -15.84 -7.16
C ASP A 48 13.87 -16.07 -6.77
N GLU A 49 14.70 -15.03 -6.62
CA GLU A 49 16.10 -15.19 -6.21
C GLU A 49 16.22 -15.61 -4.73
N MET A 50 15.26 -15.26 -3.87
CA MET A 50 15.19 -15.75 -2.49
C MET A 50 14.84 -17.24 -2.41
N VAL A 51 13.99 -17.73 -3.31
CA VAL A 51 13.59 -19.15 -3.39
C VAL A 51 14.74 -20.01 -3.96
N GLU A 52 15.49 -19.49 -4.93
CA GLU A 52 16.62 -20.20 -5.54
C GLU A 52 17.84 -20.31 -4.59
N ALA A 53 17.99 -19.37 -3.65
CA ALA A 53 19.06 -19.34 -2.66
C ALA A 53 18.88 -20.30 -1.46
N GLY A 54 17.77 -21.06 -1.40
CA GLY A 54 17.55 -22.05 -0.34
C GLY A 54 17.44 -21.45 1.06
N TYR A 55 16.98 -20.21 1.19
CA TYR A 55 16.55 -19.70 2.49
C TYR A 55 15.25 -20.40 2.87
N ASP A 56 15.40 -21.44 3.68
CA ASP A 56 14.30 -22.05 4.40
C ASP A 56 13.71 -20.94 5.28
N LEU A 57 12.62 -20.32 4.82
CA LEU A 57 11.76 -19.47 5.64
C LEU A 57 11.03 -20.41 6.59
N ALA A 58 11.80 -20.96 7.54
CA ALA A 58 11.28 -21.71 8.66
C ALA A 58 10.46 -20.74 9.51
N ASP A 59 9.17 -20.67 9.18
CA ASP A 59 8.16 -20.01 9.99
C ASP A 59 7.89 -20.94 11.19
N ALA A 60 8.87 -21.02 12.09
CA ALA A 60 8.92 -22.02 13.16
C ALA A 60 7.81 -21.85 14.21
N ASP A 61 7.07 -20.72 14.19
CA ASP A 61 6.06 -20.38 15.20
C ASP A 61 4.72 -19.88 14.60
N SER A 62 4.51 -19.90 13.28
CA SER A 62 3.22 -19.51 12.71
C SER A 62 2.27 -20.71 12.66
N ASP A 63 1.49 -20.89 13.72
CA ASP A 63 0.37 -21.84 13.72
C ASP A 63 -0.75 -21.28 12.83
N ILE A 64 -0.61 -21.49 11.52
CA ILE A 64 -1.50 -20.99 10.48
C ILE A 64 -2.94 -21.36 10.78
N ASP A 65 -3.19 -22.55 11.33
CA ASP A 65 -4.52 -23.01 11.68
C ASP A 65 -5.14 -22.14 12.78
N ARG A 66 -4.35 -21.75 13.80
CA ARG A 66 -4.79 -20.83 14.85
C ARG A 66 -5.18 -19.45 14.32
N ILE A 67 -4.47 -18.96 13.30
CA ILE A 67 -4.76 -17.67 12.65
C ILE A 67 -6.11 -17.71 11.91
N PHE A 68 -6.43 -18.85 11.28
CA PHE A 68 -7.72 -19.03 10.61
C PHE A 68 -8.87 -19.18 11.61
N GLU A 69 -8.66 -19.90 12.72
CA GLU A 69 -9.65 -20.04 13.79
C GLU A 69 -10.01 -18.70 14.43
N GLU A 70 -9.02 -17.87 14.75
CA GLU A 70 -9.24 -16.54 15.34
C GLU A 70 -10.02 -15.60 14.41
N LYS A 71 -9.74 -15.65 13.10
CA LYS A 71 -10.50 -14.89 12.08
C LYS A 71 -11.97 -15.30 12.02
N ASP A 72 -12.26 -16.59 12.12
CA ASP A 72 -13.63 -17.08 12.05
C ASP A 72 -14.41 -16.82 13.35
N GLU A 73 -13.76 -16.84 14.51
CA GLU A 73 -14.37 -16.36 15.76
C GLU A 73 -14.77 -14.88 15.68
N ILE A 74 -13.88 -14.02 15.16
CA ILE A 74 -14.17 -12.59 15.01
C ILE A 74 -15.38 -12.36 14.09
N LYS A 75 -15.47 -13.11 12.99
CA LYS A 75 -16.65 -13.06 12.09
C LYS A 75 -17.93 -13.48 12.80
N ARG A 76 -17.90 -14.56 13.59
CA ARG A 76 -19.06 -15.04 14.38
C ARG A 76 -19.51 -14.02 15.43
N ARG A 77 -18.58 -13.40 16.15
CA ARG A 77 -18.91 -12.35 17.14
C ARG A 77 -19.55 -11.13 16.46
N LYS A 78 -19.03 -10.74 15.30
CA LYS A 78 -19.57 -9.61 14.51
C LYS A 78 -20.97 -9.90 13.96
N SER A 79 -21.24 -11.13 13.52
CA SER A 79 -22.57 -11.52 13.07
C SER A 79 -23.58 -11.55 14.23
N MET A 80 -23.20 -12.07 15.39
CA MET A 80 -24.03 -12.06 16.61
C MET A 80 -24.33 -10.65 17.12
N LEU A 81 -23.36 -9.75 17.11
CA LEU A 81 -23.59 -8.34 17.44
C LEU A 81 -24.57 -7.67 16.47
N LYS A 82 -24.53 -8.04 15.19
CA LYS A 82 -25.44 -7.53 14.17
C LYS A 82 -26.87 -8.03 14.37
N THR A 83 -27.06 -9.28 14.79
CA THR A 83 -28.40 -9.82 15.12
C THR A 83 -28.94 -9.21 16.40
N LEU A 84 -28.13 -9.07 17.46
CA LEU A 84 -28.52 -8.40 18.70
C LEU A 84 -28.95 -6.95 18.48
N LYS A 85 -28.22 -6.19 17.64
CA LYS A 85 -28.59 -4.82 17.25
C LYS A 85 -29.87 -4.69 16.42
N LYS A 86 -30.33 -5.77 15.79
CA LYS A 86 -31.59 -5.81 15.04
C LYS A 86 -32.77 -6.22 15.90
N ALA A 87 -32.52 -6.85 17.05
CA ALA A 87 -33.53 -7.30 17.99
C ALA A 87 -33.83 -6.25 19.09
N LEU A 88 -32.99 -5.21 19.19
CA LEU A 88 -33.26 -3.93 19.86
C LEU A 88 -33.95 -2.97 18.89
#